data_AF-A0A2V9ZHL7-F1
#
_entry.id   AF-A0A2V9ZHL7-F1
#
_cell.length_a   1.000
_cell.length_b   1.000
_cell.length_c   1.000
_cell.angle_alpha   90.00
_cell.angle_beta   90.00
_cell.angle_gamma   90.00
#
_symmetry.space_group_name_H-M   'P 1'
#
loop_
_entity.id
_entity.type
_entity.pdbx_description
1 polymer ?
#
loop_
_entity_poly.entity_id
_entity_poly.type
_entity_poly.pdbx_seq_one_letter_code
_entity_poly.pdbx_strand_id
1 'polypeptide(L)'
;MFFFFFLMFIITTMRGIDLHPMNYFFLAGAFFAFHLLLAYTVDLISLHLAFIICSLVSMFLVISYLRLVVRIRFAAIEAGLAQFVYLVLFSYAFFFKGLTGLTITIGAIVTLFVVMQMTGRIRWSEKFAEQKQPVRTL
;
A
#
# COMPACT_ATOMS: atom_id res chain seq x y z
N MET A 1 -4.32 5.15 2.25
CA MET A 1 -4.06 4.22 3.38
C MET A 1 -4.92 2.95 3.28
N PHE A 2 -6.22 3.00 3.57
CA PHE A 2 -7.09 1.80 3.55
C PHE A 2 -7.05 1.01 2.25
N PHE A 3 -7.18 1.69 1.09
CA PHE A 3 -7.10 1.05 -0.22
C PHE A 3 -5.77 0.33 -0.47
N PHE A 4 -4.66 0.87 0.02
CA PHE A 4 -3.35 0.23 -0.08
C PHE A 4 -3.31 -1.08 0.72
N PHE A 5 -3.75 -1.06 1.98
CA PHE A 5 -3.79 -2.27 2.81
C PHE A 5 -4.71 -3.33 2.25
N PHE A 6 -5.89 -2.90 1.77
CA PHE A 6 -6.83 -3.79 1.12
C PHE A 6 -6.23 -4.43 -0.13
N LEU A 7 -5.61 -3.64 -1.00
CA LEU A 7 -5.00 -4.16 -2.23
C LEU A 7 -3.80 -5.07 -1.94
N MET A 8 -2.94 -4.72 -0.98
CA MET A 8 -1.85 -5.58 -0.53
C MET A 8 -2.35 -6.90 0.06
N PHE A 9 -3.41 -6.86 0.86
CA PHE A 9 -4.04 -8.05 1.41
C PHE A 9 -4.56 -8.97 0.30
N ILE A 10 -5.32 -8.42 -0.65
CA ILE A 10 -5.84 -9.19 -1.79
C ILE A 10 -4.71 -9.80 -2.62
N ILE A 11 -3.67 -9.02 -2.96
CA ILE A 11 -2.55 -9.52 -3.78
C ILE A 11 -1.78 -10.62 -3.06
N THR A 12 -1.50 -10.46 -1.76
CA THR A 12 -0.77 -11.48 -0.99
C THR A 12 -1.58 -12.76 -0.85
N THR A 13 -2.90 -12.67 -0.60
CA THR A 13 -3.80 -13.83 -0.60
C THR A 13 -3.86 -14.50 -1.98
N MET A 14 -3.96 -13.73 -3.07
CA MET A 14 -3.99 -14.28 -4.43
C MET A 14 -2.68 -14.98 -4.82
N ARG A 15 -1.55 -14.51 -4.31
CA ARG A 15 -0.22 -15.08 -4.60
C ARG A 15 0.23 -16.13 -3.59
N GLY A 16 -0.59 -16.47 -2.60
CA GLY A 16 -0.23 -17.42 -1.54
C GLY A 16 0.97 -16.97 -0.70
N ILE A 17 1.14 -15.65 -0.54
CA ILE A 17 2.19 -15.07 0.29
C ILE A 17 1.60 -14.86 1.68
N ASP A 18 2.03 -15.65 2.65
CA ASP A 18 1.65 -15.47 4.05
C ASP A 18 2.41 -14.28 4.65
N LEU A 19 1.84 -13.08 4.45
CA LEU A 19 2.34 -11.87 5.07
C LEU A 19 1.80 -11.79 6.51
N HIS A 20 2.68 -11.95 7.50
CA HIS A 20 2.30 -11.86 8.91
C HIS A 20 1.68 -10.47 9.23
N PRO A 21 0.64 -10.37 10.09
CA PRO A 21 0.02 -9.10 10.50
C PRO A 21 1.01 -8.02 10.94
N MET A 22 2.13 -8.43 11.56
CA MET A 22 3.21 -7.52 11.95
C MET A 22 3.83 -6.77 10.76
N ASN A 23 3.93 -7.40 9.60
CA ASN A 23 4.49 -6.76 8.41
C ASN A 23 3.56 -5.64 7.91
N TYR A 24 2.24 -5.85 7.96
CA TYR A 24 1.26 -4.81 7.67
C TYR A 24 1.35 -3.64 8.67
N PHE A 25 1.66 -3.91 9.93
CA PHE A 25 1.89 -2.87 10.93
C PHE A 25 3.11 -2.01 10.57
N PHE A 26 4.24 -2.60 10.17
CA PHE A 26 5.41 -1.85 9.72
C PHE A 26 5.15 -1.04 8.44
N LEU A 27 4.39 -1.58 7.50
CA LEU A 27 3.90 -0.86 6.33
C LEU A 27 3.08 0.37 6.75
N ALA A 28 2.18 0.24 7.73
CA ALA A 28 1.43 1.36 8.29
C ALA A 28 2.33 2.39 8.98
N GLY A 29 3.36 1.94 9.69
CA GLY A 29 4.39 2.80 10.27
C GLY A 29 5.12 3.65 9.22
N ALA A 30 5.49 3.07 8.07
CA ALA A 30 6.14 3.81 6.99
C ALA A 30 5.22 4.85 6.34
N PHE A 31 3.93 4.52 6.20
CA PHE A 31 2.88 5.45 5.78
C PHE A 31 2.68 6.60 6.79
N PHE A 32 2.71 6.29 8.08
CA PHE A 32 2.58 7.27 9.15
C PHE A 32 3.80 8.19 9.23
N ALA A 33 5.00 7.64 9.08
CA ALA A 33 6.25 8.40 9.03
C ALA A 33 6.24 9.48 7.94
N PHE A 34 5.64 9.21 6.77
CA PHE A 34 5.42 10.24 5.74
C PHE A 34 4.62 11.43 6.26
N HIS A 35 3.50 11.16 6.94
CA HIS A 35 2.59 12.21 7.40
C HIS A 35 3.22 13.02 8.52
N LEU A 36 3.91 12.36 9.45
CA LEU A 36 4.68 13.04 10.50
C LEU A 36 5.78 13.90 9.91
N LEU A 37 6.64 13.34 9.06
CA LEU A 37 7.76 14.08 8.49
C LEU A 37 7.26 15.26 7.65
N LEU A 38 6.19 15.09 6.88
CA LEU A 38 5.57 16.17 6.10
C LEU A 38 5.02 17.26 7.03
N ALA A 39 4.28 16.90 8.08
CA ALA A 39 3.71 17.84 9.03
C ALA A 39 4.78 18.68 9.73
N TYR A 40 5.92 18.08 10.08
CA TYR A 40 7.01 18.83 10.73
C TYR A 40 7.92 19.55 9.74
N THR A 41 7.98 19.15 8.47
CA THR A 41 8.92 19.74 7.49
C THR A 41 8.28 20.82 6.63
N VAL A 42 6.95 20.80 6.44
CA VAL A 42 6.23 21.75 5.59
C VAL A 42 6.35 23.21 6.07
N ASP A 43 6.56 23.40 7.36
CA ASP A 43 6.75 24.72 7.97
C ASP A 43 8.21 25.21 7.90
N LEU A 44 9.17 24.33 7.60
CA LEU A 44 10.60 24.67 7.49
C LEU A 44 11.05 24.94 6.05
N ILE A 45 10.47 24.25 5.06
CA ILE A 45 10.88 24.33 3.65
C ILE A 45 9.67 24.36 2.72
N SER A 46 9.90 24.65 1.43
CA SER A 46 8.81 24.65 0.45
C SER A 46 8.03 23.32 0.43
N LEU A 47 6.71 23.43 0.36
CA LEU A 47 5.78 22.30 0.41
C LEU A 47 6.06 21.22 -0.64
N HIS A 48 6.44 21.61 -1.86
CA HIS A 48 6.80 20.64 -2.91
C HIS A 48 8.06 19.84 -2.56
N LEU A 49 9.10 20.49 -2.00
CA LEU A 49 10.33 19.80 -1.59
C LEU A 49 10.10 18.92 -0.37
N ALA A 50 9.38 19.41 0.64
CA ALA A 50 8.98 18.61 1.80
C ALA A 50 8.25 17.33 1.36
N PHE A 51 7.29 17.48 0.45
CA PHE A 51 6.53 16.36 -0.09
C PHE A 51 7.40 15.32 -0.82
N ILE A 52 8.33 15.77 -1.67
CA ILE A 52 9.26 14.88 -2.39
C ILE A 52 10.14 14.11 -1.41
N ILE A 53 10.76 14.80 -0.45
CA ILE A 53 11.66 14.18 0.53
C ILE A 53 10.90 13.15 1.37
N CYS A 54 9.73 13.50 1.89
CA CYS A 54 8.91 12.58 2.69
C CYS A 54 8.47 11.38 1.88
N SER A 55 8.07 11.58 0.61
CA SER A 55 7.69 10.51 -0.30
C SER A 55 8.84 9.52 -0.52
N LEU A 56 10.04 10.03 -0.79
CA LEU A 56 11.24 9.21 -0.98
C LEU A 56 11.59 8.41 0.27
N VAL A 57 11.55 9.04 1.45
CA VAL A 57 11.81 8.36 2.73
C VAL A 57 10.82 7.23 2.97
N SER A 58 9.51 7.48 2.76
CA SER A 58 8.47 6.46 2.96
C SER A 58 8.56 5.32 1.95
N MET A 59 8.78 5.63 0.67
CA MET A 59 9.01 4.62 -0.36
C MET A 59 10.25 3.77 -0.06
N PHE A 60 11.33 4.41 0.38
CA PHE A 60 12.55 3.71 0.78
C PHE A 60 12.30 2.76 1.95
N LEU A 61 11.57 3.19 2.98
CA LEU A 61 11.20 2.34 4.12
C LEU A 61 10.38 1.12 3.67
N VAL A 62 9.34 1.31 2.85
CA VAL A 62 8.48 0.22 2.39
C VAL A 62 9.23 -0.76 1.49
N ILE A 63 9.94 -0.26 0.48
CA ILE A 63 10.65 -1.11 -0.49
C ILE A 63 11.78 -1.88 0.22
N SER A 64 12.54 -1.22 1.10
CA SER A 64 13.64 -1.86 1.84
C SER A 64 13.13 -2.90 2.82
N TYR A 65 12.04 -2.64 3.52
CA TYR A 65 11.46 -3.60 4.46
C TYR A 65 10.85 -4.80 3.74
N LEU A 66 10.01 -4.57 2.71
CA LEU A 66 9.39 -5.67 1.98
C LEU A 66 10.39 -6.52 1.20
N ARG A 67 11.56 -5.97 0.82
CA ARG A 67 12.68 -6.75 0.29
C ARG A 67 13.15 -7.84 1.25
N LEU A 68 13.05 -7.63 2.57
CA LEU A 68 13.46 -8.62 3.58
C LEU A 68 12.38 -9.69 3.80
N VAL A 69 11.11 -9.32 3.63
CA VAL A 69 9.96 -10.17 3.94
C VAL A 69 9.50 -10.98 2.72
N VAL A 70 9.66 -10.44 1.51
CA VAL A 70 9.13 -11.00 0.26
C VAL A 70 10.21 -10.96 -0.84
N ARG A 71 10.02 -11.70 -1.94
CA ARG A 71 10.92 -11.62 -3.10
C ARG A 71 11.06 -10.18 -3.60
N ILE A 72 12.30 -9.78 -3.93
CA ILE A 72 12.67 -8.41 -4.36
C ILE A 72 11.80 -7.87 -5.51
N ARG A 73 11.43 -8.71 -6.48
CA ARG A 73 10.56 -8.30 -7.61
C ARG A 73 9.18 -7.87 -7.13
N PHE A 74 8.64 -8.55 -6.11
CA PHE A 74 7.35 -8.23 -5.53
C PHE A 74 7.38 -6.93 -4.73
N ALA A 75 8.40 -6.82 -3.87
CA ALA A 75 8.62 -5.66 -3.04
C ALA A 75 8.81 -4.37 -3.86
N ALA A 76 9.62 -4.43 -4.92
CA ALA A 76 9.93 -3.25 -5.73
C ALA A 76 8.77 -2.84 -6.66
N ILE A 77 8.13 -3.81 -7.33
CA ILE A 77 7.13 -3.51 -8.36
C ILE A 77 5.75 -3.34 -7.73
N GLU A 78 5.19 -4.37 -7.11
CA GLU A 78 3.80 -4.29 -6.64
C GLU A 78 3.66 -3.35 -5.45
N ALA A 79 4.50 -3.51 -4.42
CA ALA A 79 4.37 -2.67 -3.23
C ALA A 79 4.91 -1.26 -3.44
N GLY A 80 6.02 -1.08 -4.17
CA GLY A 80 6.54 0.24 -4.53
C GLY A 80 5.55 1.04 -5.37
N LEU A 81 4.93 0.41 -6.38
CA LEU A 81 3.93 1.07 -7.24
C LEU A 81 2.64 1.34 -6.46
N ALA A 82 2.16 0.41 -5.65
CA ALA A 82 1.01 0.65 -4.77
C ALA A 82 1.29 1.79 -3.78
N GLN A 83 2.49 1.83 -3.17
CA GLN A 83 2.90 2.93 -2.31
C GLN A 83 2.86 4.26 -3.07
N PHE A 84 3.47 4.31 -4.25
CA PHE A 84 3.49 5.51 -5.07
C PHE A 84 2.08 5.99 -5.45
N VAL A 85 1.19 5.08 -5.84
CA VAL A 85 -0.19 5.44 -6.22
C VAL A 85 -1.02 5.87 -5.00
N TYR A 86 -0.98 5.11 -3.90
CA TYR A 86 -1.88 5.35 -2.77
C TYR A 86 -1.34 6.30 -1.71
N LEU A 87 -0.02 6.46 -1.61
CA LEU A 87 0.60 7.47 -0.76
C LEU A 87 0.83 8.73 -1.60
N VAL A 88 1.66 8.68 -2.63
CA VAL A 88 2.16 9.90 -3.30
C VAL A 88 1.07 10.54 -4.16
N LEU A 89 0.49 9.83 -5.13
CA LEU A 89 -0.55 10.40 -6.01
C LEU A 89 -1.80 10.82 -5.24
N PHE A 90 -2.24 10.00 -4.29
CA PHE A 90 -3.37 10.33 -3.43
C PHE A 90 -3.09 11.51 -2.50
N SER A 91 -1.92 11.58 -1.86
CA SER A 91 -1.54 12.74 -1.04
C SER A 91 -1.36 14.00 -1.90
N TYR A 92 -0.92 13.85 -3.15
CA TYR A 92 -0.81 14.97 -4.07
C TYR A 92 -2.19 15.53 -4.48
N ALA A 93 -3.22 14.68 -4.52
CA ALA A 93 -4.60 15.10 -4.79
C ALA A 93 -5.09 16.19 -3.81
N PHE A 94 -4.55 16.22 -2.58
CA PHE A 94 -4.87 17.23 -1.58
C PHE A 94 -4.34 18.62 -1.90
N PHE A 95 -3.39 18.78 -2.82
CA PHE A 95 -2.92 20.10 -3.24
C PHE A 95 -3.84 20.78 -4.27
N PHE A 96 -4.77 20.05 -4.90
CA PHE A 96 -5.73 20.64 -5.85
C PHE A 96 -6.85 21.37 -5.10
N LYS A 97 -6.79 22.69 -5.04
CA LYS A 97 -7.85 23.52 -4.44
C LYS A 97 -9.21 23.27 -5.11
N GLY A 98 -10.21 22.92 -4.32
CA GLY A 98 -11.62 22.82 -4.74
C GLY A 98 -12.05 21.49 -5.37
N LEU A 99 -11.11 20.61 -5.75
CA LEU A 99 -11.42 19.33 -6.41
C LEU A 99 -10.87 18.09 -5.68
N THR A 100 -10.21 18.28 -4.54
CA THR A 100 -9.58 17.20 -3.75
C THR A 100 -10.51 16.02 -3.51
N GLY A 101 -11.73 16.29 -3.02
CA GLY A 101 -12.70 15.24 -2.70
C GLY A 101 -13.08 14.43 -3.94
N LEU A 102 -13.35 15.10 -5.07
CA LEU A 102 -13.75 14.44 -6.31
C LEU A 102 -12.63 13.54 -6.86
N THR A 103 -11.39 14.02 -6.88
CA THR A 103 -10.23 13.23 -7.34
C THR A 103 -10.03 11.97 -6.50
N ILE A 104 -10.13 12.10 -5.17
CA ILE A 104 -10.01 10.99 -4.23
C ILE A 104 -11.14 9.98 -4.44
N THR A 105 -12.38 10.45 -4.60
CA THR A 105 -13.54 9.59 -4.86
C THR A 105 -13.39 8.81 -6.16
N ILE A 106 -12.99 9.46 -7.25
CA ILE A 106 -12.75 8.79 -8.54
C ILE A 106 -11.65 7.73 -8.38
N GLY A 107 -10.53 8.08 -7.74
CA GLY A 107 -9.43 7.13 -7.49
C GLY A 107 -9.85 5.93 -6.64
N ALA A 108 -10.71 6.16 -5.64
CA ALA A 108 -11.30 5.11 -4.80
C ALA A 108 -12.22 4.17 -5.60
N ILE A 109 -13.10 4.73 -6.44
CA ILE A 109 -14.01 3.95 -7.29
C ILE A 109 -13.22 3.09 -8.28
N VAL A 110 -12.23 3.68 -8.96
CA VAL A 110 -11.36 2.96 -9.91
C VAL A 110 -10.60 1.84 -9.21
N THR A 111 -10.05 2.10 -8.03
CA THR A 111 -9.38 1.06 -7.22
C THR A 111 -10.31 -0.09 -6.89
N LEU A 112 -11.51 0.23 -6.39
CA LEU A 112 -12.50 -0.78 -6.04
C LEU A 112 -12.89 -1.61 -7.26
N PHE A 113 -13.13 -0.96 -8.40
CA PHE A 113 -13.43 -1.64 -9.65
C PHE A 113 -12.32 -2.61 -10.07
N VAL A 114 -11.06 -2.18 -10.05
CA VAL A 114 -9.90 -3.04 -10.38
C VAL A 114 -9.83 -4.24 -9.45
N VAL A 115 -9.98 -4.04 -8.14
CA VAL A 115 -9.94 -5.14 -7.17
C VAL A 115 -11.11 -6.12 -7.40
N MET A 116 -12.32 -5.63 -7.64
CA MET A 116 -13.47 -6.47 -7.96
C MET A 116 -13.24 -7.30 -9.23
N GLN A 117 -12.68 -6.71 -10.28
CA GLN A 117 -12.37 -7.43 -11.52
C GLN A 117 -11.29 -8.50 -11.31
N MET A 118 -10.24 -8.19 -10.56
CA MET A 118 -9.15 -9.14 -10.27
C MET A 118 -9.61 -10.32 -9.41
N THR A 119 -10.56 -10.08 -8.48
CA THR A 119 -10.98 -11.09 -7.50
C THR A 119 -12.29 -11.80 -7.84
N GLY A 120 -13.06 -11.30 -8.79
CA GLY A 120 -14.40 -11.82 -9.11
C GLY A 120 -14.43 -13.28 -9.61
N ARG A 121 -13.28 -13.84 -10.01
CA ARG A 121 -13.16 -15.24 -10.43
C ARG A 121 -12.62 -16.17 -9.31
N ILE A 122 -12.33 -15.65 -8.12
CA ILE A 122 -11.73 -16.41 -7.02
C ILE A 122 -12.81 -17.11 -6.19
N ARG A 123 -12.62 -18.42 -5.95
CA ARG A 123 -13.40 -19.17 -4.98
C ARG A 123 -12.81 -18.99 -3.58
N TRP A 124 -13.35 -18.01 -2.85
CA TRP A 124 -12.86 -17.64 -1.51
C TRP A 124 -12.93 -18.79 -0.50
N SER A 125 -13.95 -19.65 -0.58
CA SER A 125 -14.10 -20.81 0.29
C SER A 125 -12.93 -21.78 0.21
N GLU A 126 -12.45 -22.06 -1.00
CA GLU A 126 -11.31 -22.95 -1.25
C GLU A 126 -10.00 -22.30 -0.76
N LYS A 127 -9.81 -21.01 -1.04
CA LYS A 127 -8.58 -20.27 -0.66
C LYS A 127 -8.39 -20.15 0.85
N PHE A 128 -9.45 -19.89 1.61
CA PHE A 128 -9.38 -19.87 3.08
C PHE A 128 -9.27 -21.27 3.70
N ALA A 129 -9.73 -22.32 3.00
CA ALA A 129 -9.60 -23.70 3.45
C ALA A 129 -8.17 -24.24 3.25
N GLU A 130 -7.51 -23.92 2.13
CA GLU A 130 -6.10 -24.26 1.87
C GLU A 130 -5.18 -23.69 2.96
N GLN A 131 -5.43 -22.46 3.41
CA GLN A 131 -4.62 -21.79 4.44
C GLN A 131 -4.74 -22.44 5.85
N LYS A 132 -5.75 -23.27 6.07
CA LYS A 132 -6.02 -23.93 7.37
C LYS A 132 -5.42 -25.33 7.50
N GLN A 133 -4.90 -25.94 6.44
CA GLN A 133 -4.32 -27.29 6.56
C GLN A 133 -2.91 -27.20 7.16
N PRO A 134 -2.69 -27.67 8.41
CA PRO A 134 -1.33 -27.78 8.92
C PRO A 134 -0.61 -28.82 8.07
N VAL A 135 0.60 -28.50 7.62
CA VAL A 135 1.51 -29.47 7.00
C VAL A 135 1.61 -30.66 7.96
N ARG A 136 0.97 -31.77 7.59
CA ARG A 136 1.03 -33.02 8.34
C ARG A 136 2.42 -33.58 8.10
N THR A 137 3.39 -33.17 8.93
CA THR A 137 4.71 -33.79 8.99
C THR A 137 4.52 -35.24 9.39
N LEU A 138 4.74 -36.12 8.41
CA LEU A 138 5.03 -37.54 8.63
C LEU A 138 6.44 -37.69 9.19
#